data_AF-A0A6L9MLR8-F1
#
_entry.id   AF-A0A6L9MLR8-F1
#
_cell.length_a   1.000
_cell.length_b   1.000
_cell.length_c   1.000
_cell.angle_alpha   90.00
_cell.angle_beta   90.00
_cell.angle_gamma   90.00
#
_symmetry.space_group_name_H-M   'P 1'
#
loop_
_entity.id
_entity.type
_entity.pdbx_description
1 polymer ?
#
loop_
_entity_poly.entity_id
_entity_poly.type
_entity_poly.pdbx_seq_one_letter_code
_entity_poly.pdbx_strand_id
1 'polypeptide(L)'
;MSTVVAFNPSHVLISSGRCTGGDDRHLIGRWVHMVDFVDEEGGVLHDYVGTDCAKADEAAVAWARDVGCRIIDRSSQEPDR
;
A
#
# COMPACT_ATOMS: atom_id res chain seq x y z
N MET A 1 -19.48 26.97 13.48
CA MET A 1 -18.56 25.81 13.42
C MET A 1 -18.34 25.49 11.95
N SER A 2 -17.14 25.70 11.43
CA SER A 2 -16.82 25.31 10.06
C SER A 2 -16.26 23.89 10.10
N THR A 3 -17.01 22.92 9.55
CA THR A 3 -16.51 21.56 9.37
C THR A 3 -15.49 21.58 8.24
N VAL A 4 -14.23 21.27 8.56
CA VAL A 4 -13.22 21.01 7.53
C VAL A 4 -13.56 19.64 6.94
N VAL A 5 -14.17 19.63 5.75
CA VAL A 5 -14.26 18.41 4.96
C VAL A 5 -12.90 18.20 4.32
N ALA A 6 -12.09 17.33 4.92
CA ALA A 6 -10.87 16.87 4.27
C ALA A 6 -11.28 15.97 3.10
N PHE A 7 -11.30 16.52 1.89
CA PHE A 7 -11.38 15.73 0.67
C PHE A 7 -10.04 15.01 0.53
N ASN A 8 -9.99 13.75 0.94
CA ASN A 8 -8.86 12.89 0.62
C ASN A 8 -9.19 12.20 -0.70
N PRO A 9 -8.63 12.64 -1.84
CA PRO A 9 -8.86 11.95 -3.09
C PRO A 9 -8.36 10.51 -2.98
N SER A 10 -9.04 9.60 -3.67
CA SER A 10 -8.61 8.21 -3.78
C SER A 10 -7.18 8.11 -4.28
N HIS A 11 -6.44 7.12 -3.79
CA HIS A 11 -5.04 6.92 -4.13
C HIS A 11 -4.62 5.48 -3.90
N VAL A 12 -3.58 5.07 -4.60
CA VAL A 12 -2.84 3.85 -4.30
C VAL A 12 -1.72 4.19 -3.32
N LEU A 13 -1.57 3.42 -2.25
CA LEU A 13 -0.52 3.55 -1.25
C LEU A 13 0.42 2.35 -1.36
N ILE A 14 1.71 2.63 -1.55
CA ILE A 14 2.77 1.64 -1.37
C ILE A 14 3.35 1.84 0.02
N SER A 15 3.43 0.77 0.81
CA SER A 15 4.06 0.79 2.13
C SER A 15 5.00 -0.39 2.31
N SER A 16 5.86 -0.34 3.32
CA SER A 16 6.76 -1.45 3.63
C SER A 16 6.96 -1.59 5.13
N GLY A 17 7.23 -2.82 5.56
CA GLY A 17 7.44 -3.11 6.97
C GLY A 17 7.75 -4.57 7.24
N ARG A 18 8.10 -4.85 8.49
CA ARG A 18 8.25 -6.21 8.98
C ARG A 18 6.86 -6.82 9.16
N CYS A 19 6.55 -7.89 8.43
CA CYS A 19 5.31 -8.63 8.59
C CYS A 19 5.29 -9.32 9.97
N THR A 20 4.30 -9.00 10.80
CA THR A 20 4.15 -9.54 12.17
C THR A 20 3.08 -10.63 12.29
N GLY A 21 2.26 -10.82 11.24
CA GLY A 21 1.18 -11.79 11.20
C GLY A 21 0.49 -11.81 9.83
N GLY A 22 -0.42 -12.75 9.63
CA GLY A 22 -1.17 -12.93 8.39
C GLY A 22 -1.40 -14.41 8.05
N ASP A 23 -2.16 -14.65 6.99
CA ASP A 23 -2.51 -16.00 6.55
C ASP A 23 -1.33 -16.70 5.85
N ASP A 24 -0.49 -15.94 5.14
CA ASP A 24 0.76 -16.47 4.57
C ASP A 24 1.88 -16.47 5.63
N ARG A 25 2.06 -17.64 6.26
CA ARG A 25 3.10 -17.86 7.27
C ARG A 25 4.51 -17.68 6.74
N HIS A 26 4.76 -17.76 5.43
CA HIS A 26 6.09 -17.58 4.86
C HIS A 26 6.54 -16.12 4.88
N LEU A 27 5.61 -15.17 4.99
CA LEU A 27 5.89 -13.75 5.04
C LEU A 27 6.17 -13.26 6.47
N ILE A 28 5.67 -13.94 7.49
CA ILE A 28 5.87 -13.55 8.90
C ILE A 28 7.38 -13.47 9.22
N GLY A 29 7.80 -12.33 9.76
CA GLY A 29 9.21 -12.02 10.07
C GLY A 29 10.03 -11.52 8.87
N ARG A 30 9.46 -11.45 7.66
CA ARG A 30 10.13 -10.87 6.50
C ARG A 30 9.78 -9.39 6.35
N TRP A 31 10.69 -8.66 5.70
CA TRP A 31 10.36 -7.33 5.19
C TRP A 31 9.47 -7.49 3.96
N VAL A 32 8.32 -6.85 3.95
CA VAL A 32 7.34 -6.94 2.88
C VAL A 32 6.97 -5.55 2.38
N HIS A 33 6.55 -5.50 1.13
CA HIS A 33 5.91 -4.37 0.48
C HIS A 33 4.41 -4.67 0.40
N MET A 34 3.59 -3.66 0.64
CA MET A 34 2.14 -3.74 0.56
C MET A 34 1.62 -2.65 -0.38
N VAL A 35 0.63 -3.00 -1.19
CA VAL A 35 -0.06 -2.08 -2.10
C VAL A 35 -1.54 -2.08 -1.75
N ASP A 36 -2.01 -0.89 -1.39
CA ASP A 36 -3.37 -0.65 -0.94
C ASP A 36 -4.03 0.39 -1.83
N PHE A 37 -5.25 0.15 -2.28
CA PHE A 37 -6.11 1.21 -2.78
C PHE A 37 -6.90 1.81 -1.61
N VAL A 38 -6.83 3.12 -1.46
CA VAL A 38 -7.56 3.89 -0.45
C VAL A 38 -8.60 4.75 -1.17
N ASP A 39 -9.88 4.54 -0.86
CA ASP A 39 -10.98 5.33 -1.42
C ASP A 39 -11.14 6.69 -0.71
N GLU A 40 -12.11 7.49 -1.16
CA GLU A 40 -12.36 8.84 -0.63
C GLU A 40 -12.94 8.84 0.79
N GLU A 41 -13.55 7.73 1.21
CA GLU A 41 -14.10 7.53 2.55
C GLU A 41 -13.05 6.93 3.52
N GLY A 42 -11.88 6.56 3.01
CA GLY A 42 -10.80 5.91 3.74
C GLY A 42 -10.93 4.38 3.81
N GLY A 43 -11.82 3.79 3.03
CA GLY A 43 -11.88 2.34 2.81
C GLY A 43 -10.61 1.85 2.12
N VAL A 44 -10.16 0.65 2.51
CA VAL A 44 -8.89 0.07 2.05
C VAL A 44 -9.16 -1.25 1.34
N LEU A 45 -8.63 -1.39 0.13
CA LEU A 45 -8.57 -2.64 -0.62
C LEU A 45 -7.11 -3.04 -0.82
N HIS A 46 -6.75 -4.22 -0.33
CA HIS A 46 -5.41 -4.77 -0.44
C HIS A 46 -5.24 -5.48 -1.79
N ASP A 47 -4.21 -5.11 -2.56
CA ASP A 47 -3.91 -5.74 -3.84
C ASP A 47 -2.69 -6.67 -3.78
N TYR A 48 -1.62 -6.22 -3.12
CA TYR A 48 -0.37 -6.96 -3.06
C TYR A 48 0.22 -6.95 -1.66
N VAL A 49 0.73 -8.10 -1.22
CA VAL A 49 1.59 -8.25 -0.05
C VAL A 49 2.69 -9.25 -0.39
N GLY A 50 3.96 -8.85 -0.32
CA GLY A 50 5.07 -9.75 -0.61
C GLY A 50 6.44 -9.10 -0.48
N THR A 51 7.50 -9.89 -0.67
CA THR A 51 8.89 -9.43 -0.48
C THR A 51 9.51 -8.81 -1.74
N ASP A 52 8.78 -8.74 -2.84
CA ASP A 52 9.30 -8.34 -4.15
C ASP A 52 8.84 -6.90 -4.46
N CYS A 53 9.77 -5.96 -4.41
CA CYS A 53 9.47 -4.55 -4.65
C CYS A 53 9.01 -4.27 -6.09
N ALA A 54 9.58 -4.95 -7.08
CA ALA A 54 9.19 -4.74 -8.47
C ALA A 54 7.74 -5.17 -8.71
N LYS A 55 7.31 -6.26 -8.08
CA LYS A 55 5.91 -6.68 -8.12
C LYS A 55 4.96 -5.71 -7.41
N ALA A 56 5.40 -5.11 -6.31
CA ALA A 56 4.63 -4.06 -5.65
C ALA A 56 4.46 -2.83 -6.55
N ASP A 57 5.53 -2.41 -7.24
CA ASP A 57 5.47 -1.29 -8.18
C ASP A 57 4.55 -1.59 -9.37
N GLU A 58 4.64 -2.80 -9.95
CA GLU A 58 3.77 -3.25 -11.03
C GLU A 58 2.29 -3.24 -10.62
N ALA A 59 1.98 -3.79 -9.43
CA ALA A 59 0.64 -3.80 -8.84
C ALA A 59 0.09 -2.37 -8.64
N ALA A 60 0.92 -1.48 -8.08
CA ALA A 60 0.51 -0.10 -7.83
C ALA A 60 0.24 0.67 -9.12
N VAL A 61 1.07 0.48 -10.15
CA VAL A 61 0.87 1.09 -11.47
C VAL A 61 -0.37 0.55 -12.16
N ALA A 62 -0.63 -0.77 -12.08
CA ALA A 62 -1.83 -1.38 -12.65
C ALA A 62 -3.10 -0.78 -12.02
N TRP A 63 -3.17 -0.73 -10.68
CA TRP A 63 -4.31 -0.14 -9.97
C TRP A 63 -4.51 1.35 -10.25
N ALA A 64 -3.44 2.14 -10.18
CA ALA A 64 -3.51 3.57 -10.43
C ALA A 64 -4.00 3.87 -11.85
N ARG A 65 -3.61 3.05 -12.83
CA ARG A 65 -4.07 3.14 -14.21
C ARG A 65 -5.55 2.78 -14.35
N ASP A 66 -6.00 1.70 -13.70
CA ASP A 66 -7.37 1.21 -13.83
C ASP A 66 -8.38 2.15 -13.17
N VAL A 67 -8.03 2.73 -12.02
CA VAL A 67 -8.90 3.66 -11.29
C VAL A 67 -8.71 5.11 -11.74
N GLY A 68 -7.54 5.46 -12.27
CA GLY A 68 -7.20 6.83 -12.66
C GLY A 68 -6.83 7.72 -11.47
N CYS A 69 -6.12 7.18 -10.49
CA CYS A 69 -5.70 7.89 -9.28
C CYS A 69 -4.18 7.98 -9.13
N ARG A 70 -3.70 8.75 -8.15
CA ARG A 70 -2.26 8.92 -7.90
C ARG A 70 -1.71 7.78 -7.06
N ILE A 71 -0.40 7.53 -7.18
CA ILE A 71 0.35 6.66 -6.28
C ILE A 71 1.01 7.53 -5.20
N ILE A 72 0.90 7.10 -3.94
CA ILE A 72 1.63 7.62 -2.80
C ILE A 72 2.59 6.52 -2.34
N ASP A 73 3.88 6.75 -2.51
CA ASP A 73 4.89 5.81 -2.06
C ASP A 73 5.41 6.21 -0.66
N ARG A 74 5.21 5.32 0.30
CA ARG A 74 5.75 5.38 1.67
C ARG A 74 6.57 4.13 1.99
N SER A 75 6.97 3.39 0.97
CA SER A 75 7.89 2.28 1.12
C SER A 75 9.23 2.77 1.65
N SER A 76 9.89 1.90 2.38
CA SER A 76 11.25 2.10 2.84
C SER A 76 12.04 0.81 2.65
N GLN A 77 13.36 0.97 2.52
CA GLN A 77 14.26 -0.17 2.50
C GLN A 77 14.24 -0.89 3.85
N GLU A 78 14.52 -2.19 3.85
CA GLU A 78 14.71 -2.92 5.10
C GLU A 78 15.85 -2.25 5.89
N PRO A 79 15.62 -1.81 7.14
CA PRO A 79 16.69 -1.27 7.95
C PRO A 79 17.75 -2.34 8.18
N ASP A 80 19.02 -1.97 8.02
CA ASP A 80 20.17 -2.87 8.24
C ASP A 80 20.03 -3.59 9.58
N ARG A 81 20.12 -4.93 9.55
CA ARG A 81 19.94 -5.82 10.70
C ARG A 81 21.01 -5.66 11.77
#